data_AF-A0A0R2RV98-F1
#
_entry.id   AF-A0A0R2RV98-F1
#
_cell.length_a   1.000
_cell.length_b   1.000
_cell.length_c   1.000
_cell.angle_alpha   90.00
_cell.angle_beta   90.00
_cell.angle_gamma   90.00
#
_symmetry.space_group_name_H-M   'P 1'
#
loop_
_entity.id
_entity.type
_entity.pdbx_description
1 polymer ?
#
loop_
_entity_poly.entity_id
_entity_poly.type
_entity_poly.pdbx_seq_one_letter_code
_entity_poly.pdbx_strand_id
1 'polypeptide(L)'
;MFINNFDPVAFQLFSLEIRWYSLAYIVGILIGWILSKKIFLTNQQVNVKFDDYITYLILGIIIGGRLGYVFIYNFDYYLVNLTDILKIWEGGMSFHGAVAGIIISSLIFGKINNDNSFYYMDVVALVAPIGIFFGRIANFLNSELYGTTTSVPWAVKFIQIDNLSRHPSQLYEAFFEGIVLFVILLYFYKKQYLKIPGKISGFFLFFYSIFRFILEFFRAPDTQLGYLIFGFTMGQIISIIFIIVGLSLILFKNEIIQQR
;
A
#
# COMPACT_ATOMS: atom_id res chain seq x y z
N MET A 1 8.45 28.83 4.80
CA MET A 1 9.05 27.49 5.02
C MET A 1 8.22 26.78 6.08
N PHE A 2 7.69 25.60 5.78
CA PHE A 2 6.82 24.86 6.71
C PHE A 2 7.66 24.04 7.70
N ILE A 3 7.25 24.02 8.96
CA ILE A 3 7.88 23.23 10.03
C ILE A 3 6.90 22.13 10.43
N ASN A 4 7.30 20.88 10.26
CA ASN A 4 6.56 19.72 10.71
C ASN A 4 6.94 19.42 12.17
N ASN A 5 5.96 19.58 13.06
CA ASN A 5 6.07 19.33 14.50
C ASN A 5 4.75 18.75 15.04
N PHE A 6 4.20 17.76 14.34
CA PHE A 6 2.96 17.11 14.76
C PHE A 6 3.25 16.03 15.81
N ASP A 7 2.36 15.86 16.78
CA ASP A 7 2.39 14.70 17.66
C ASP A 7 1.92 13.45 16.87
N PRO A 8 2.69 12.35 16.85
CA PRO A 8 2.26 11.09 16.22
C PRO A 8 1.02 10.48 16.88
N VAL A 9 0.73 10.85 18.14
CA VAL A 9 -0.52 10.54 18.84
C VAL A 9 -1.59 11.53 18.40
N ALA A 10 -2.64 11.03 17.74
CA ALA A 10 -3.76 11.86 17.30
C ALA A 10 -4.61 12.30 18.50
N PHE A 11 -4.89 11.38 19.42
CA PHE A 11 -5.52 11.65 20.70
C PHE A 11 -5.29 10.50 21.68
N GLN A 12 -5.42 10.80 22.97
CA GLN A 12 -5.22 9.84 24.06
C GLN A 12 -6.52 9.68 24.86
N LEU A 13 -6.92 8.42 25.09
CA LEU A 13 -8.06 8.05 25.95
C LEU A 13 -7.52 7.26 27.14
N PHE A 14 -7.40 7.90 28.30
CA PHE A 14 -6.74 7.33 29.48
C PHE A 14 -5.30 6.86 29.16
N SER A 15 -5.02 5.57 29.25
CA SER A 15 -3.72 4.97 28.91
C SER A 15 -3.60 4.51 27.45
N LEU A 16 -4.67 4.65 26.65
CA LEU A 16 -4.68 4.22 25.26
C LEU A 16 -4.35 5.39 24.33
N GLU A 17 -3.22 5.27 23.63
CA GLU A 17 -2.81 6.20 22.57
C GLU A 17 -3.42 5.77 21.23
N ILE A 18 -4.16 6.68 20.59
CA ILE A 18 -4.63 6.49 19.22
C ILE A 18 -3.71 7.28 18.29
N ARG A 19 -2.97 6.57 17.44
CA ARG A 19 -1.98 7.14 16.52
C ARG A 19 -2.59 7.48 15.16
N TRP A 20 -2.02 8.47 14.47
CA TRP A 20 -2.44 8.85 13.11
C TRP A 20 -2.38 7.67 12.13
N TYR A 21 -1.41 6.78 12.31
CA TYR A 21 -1.25 5.59 11.47
C TYR A 21 -2.45 4.62 11.59
N SER A 22 -2.93 4.39 12.81
CA SER A 22 -4.09 3.52 13.06
C SER A 22 -5.35 4.13 12.41
N LEU A 23 -5.53 5.44 12.54
CA LEU A 23 -6.63 6.16 11.92
C LEU A 23 -6.55 6.10 10.40
N ALA A 24 -5.36 6.29 9.82
CA ALA A 24 -5.14 6.21 8.38
C ALA A 24 -5.53 4.84 7.80
N TYR A 25 -5.14 3.75 8.47
CA TYR A 25 -5.53 2.40 8.07
C TYR A 25 -7.05 2.19 8.16
N ILE A 26 -7.66 2.56 9.29
CA ILE A 26 -9.11 2.40 9.49
C ILE A 26 -9.88 3.19 8.44
N VAL A 27 -9.56 4.46 8.24
CA VAL A 27 -10.23 5.34 7.27
C VAL A 27 -10.01 4.84 5.84
N GLY A 28 -8.78 4.43 5.49
CA GLY A 28 -8.48 3.88 4.17
C GLY A 28 -9.29 2.62 3.85
N ILE A 29 -9.36 1.68 4.79
CA ILE A 29 -10.15 0.44 4.65
C ILE A 29 -11.64 0.74 4.59
N LEU A 30 -12.16 1.59 5.48
CA LEU A 30 -13.59 1.93 5.52
C LEU A 30 -14.04 2.61 4.23
N ILE A 31 -13.30 3.62 3.75
CA ILE A 31 -13.66 4.31 2.50
C ILE A 31 -13.54 3.35 1.32
N GLY A 32 -12.46 2.56 1.24
CA GLY A 32 -12.28 1.57 0.19
C GLY A 32 -13.40 0.53 0.16
N TRP A 33 -13.81 0.03 1.32
CA TRP A 33 -14.93 -0.90 1.48
C TRP A 33 -16.26 -0.29 1.01
N ILE A 34 -16.59 0.91 1.49
CA ILE A 34 -17.83 1.61 1.13
C ILE A 34 -17.89 1.87 -0.39
N LEU A 35 -16.82 2.39 -0.98
CA LEU A 35 -16.78 2.66 -2.43
C LEU A 35 -16.85 1.38 -3.26
N SER A 36 -16.17 0.31 -2.81
CA SER A 36 -16.23 -0.99 -3.47
C SER A 36 -17.67 -1.48 -3.58
N LYS A 37 -18.42 -1.49 -2.48
CA LYS A 37 -19.81 -2.00 -2.48
C LYS A 37 -20.80 -1.07 -3.16
N LYS A 38 -20.68 0.24 -2.96
CA LYS A 38 -21.67 1.21 -3.47
C LYS A 38 -21.47 1.58 -4.92
N ILE A 39 -20.23 1.52 -5.43
CA ILE A 39 -19.89 2.05 -6.76
C ILE A 39 -19.31 0.97 -7.66
N PHE A 40 -18.31 0.22 -7.21
CA PHE A 40 -17.49 -0.59 -8.12
C PHE A 40 -18.03 -2.00 -8.35
N LEU A 41 -18.62 -2.62 -7.33
CA LEU A 41 -19.15 -3.98 -7.41
C LEU A 41 -20.55 -4.00 -8.02
N THR A 42 -20.62 -4.08 -9.34
CA THR A 42 -21.87 -4.27 -10.08
C THR A 42 -22.33 -5.73 -10.10
N ASN A 43 -21.43 -6.69 -9.87
CA ASN A 43 -21.81 -8.11 -9.74
C ASN A 43 -22.41 -8.35 -8.34
N GLN A 44 -23.73 -8.56 -8.29
CA GLN A 44 -24.46 -8.75 -7.04
C GLN A 44 -24.02 -9.99 -6.26
N GLN A 45 -23.65 -11.09 -6.92
CA GLN A 45 -23.18 -12.31 -6.26
C GLN A 45 -21.87 -12.06 -5.49
N VAL A 46 -20.96 -11.29 -6.07
CA VAL A 46 -19.70 -10.90 -5.40
C VAL A 46 -19.96 -9.85 -4.32
N ASN A 47 -20.85 -8.89 -4.57
CA ASN A 47 -21.14 -7.79 -3.63
C ASN A 47 -21.67 -8.32 -2.28
N VAL A 48 -22.54 -9.32 -2.29
CA VAL A 48 -23.09 -9.95 -1.07
C VAL A 48 -21.99 -10.62 -0.24
N LYS A 49 -20.98 -11.22 -0.88
CA LYS A 49 -19.85 -11.90 -0.22
C LYS A 49 -18.72 -10.94 0.18
N PHE A 50 -18.80 -9.67 -0.22
CA PHE A 50 -17.64 -8.77 -0.12
C PHE A 50 -17.30 -8.37 1.32
N ASP A 51 -18.28 -8.33 2.22
CA ASP A 51 -18.03 -8.05 3.64
C ASP A 51 -17.18 -9.16 4.29
N ASP A 52 -17.49 -10.42 3.96
CA ASP A 52 -16.70 -11.58 4.39
C ASP A 52 -15.29 -11.49 3.80
N TYR A 53 -15.16 -11.11 2.52
CA TYR A 53 -13.87 -10.91 1.88
C TYR A 53 -13.02 -9.84 2.58
N ILE A 54 -13.61 -8.71 3.00
CA ILE A 54 -12.90 -7.67 3.75
C ILE A 54 -12.33 -8.24 5.06
N THR A 55 -13.06 -9.13 5.73
CA THR A 55 -12.56 -9.81 6.94
C THR A 55 -11.32 -10.66 6.62
N TYR A 56 -11.36 -11.46 5.56
CA TYR A 56 -10.20 -12.24 5.09
C TYR A 56 -9.02 -11.36 4.72
N LEU A 57 -9.29 -10.19 4.13
CA LEU A 57 -8.28 -9.24 3.69
C LEU A 57 -7.58 -8.57 4.88
N ILE A 58 -8.34 -8.14 5.90
CA ILE A 58 -7.79 -7.59 7.16
C ILE A 58 -6.91 -8.63 7.85
N LEU A 59 -7.40 -9.87 7.99
CA LEU A 59 -6.61 -10.96 8.57
C LEU A 59 -5.34 -11.23 7.74
N GLY A 60 -5.46 -11.24 6.41
CA GLY A 60 -4.32 -11.41 5.51
C GLY A 60 -3.26 -10.31 5.68
N ILE A 61 -3.67 -9.05 5.79
CA ILE A 61 -2.75 -7.92 6.03
C ILE A 61 -2.01 -8.09 7.36
N ILE A 62 -2.74 -8.41 8.43
CA ILE A 62 -2.16 -8.53 9.78
C ILE A 62 -1.23 -9.75 9.86
N ILE A 63 -1.71 -10.93 9.46
CA ILE A 63 -0.95 -12.17 9.53
C ILE A 63 0.24 -12.12 8.57
N GLY A 64 -0.01 -11.76 7.32
CA GLY A 64 1.03 -11.66 6.30
C GLY A 64 2.08 -10.62 6.67
N GLY A 65 1.65 -9.43 7.14
CA GLY A 65 2.56 -8.39 7.58
C GLY A 65 3.43 -8.84 8.75
N ARG A 66 2.83 -9.48 9.75
CA ARG A 66 3.56 -9.97 10.92
C ARG A 66 4.54 -11.08 10.57
N LEU A 67 4.08 -12.12 9.87
CA LEU A 67 4.94 -13.24 9.47
C LEU A 67 6.04 -12.79 8.52
N GLY A 68 5.74 -11.88 7.58
CA GLY A 68 6.76 -11.30 6.71
C GLY A 68 7.83 -10.55 7.50
N TYR A 69 7.48 -9.87 8.60
CA TYR A 69 8.48 -9.23 9.46
C TYR A 69 9.33 -10.28 10.18
N VAL A 70 8.68 -11.27 10.79
CA VAL A 70 9.31 -12.36 11.53
C VAL A 70 10.32 -13.11 10.64
N PHE A 71 9.90 -13.58 9.47
CA PHE A 71 10.74 -14.43 8.62
C PHE A 71 11.84 -13.66 7.87
N ILE A 72 11.61 -12.40 7.51
CA ILE A 72 12.54 -11.66 6.65
C ILE A 72 13.52 -10.81 7.46
N TYR A 73 13.08 -10.22 8.57
CA TYR A 73 13.85 -9.18 9.26
C TYR A 73 14.43 -9.64 10.60
N ASN A 74 13.81 -10.59 11.31
CA ASN A 74 14.25 -10.94 12.66
C ASN A 74 14.02 -12.42 13.03
N PHE A 75 14.30 -13.32 12.08
CA PHE A 75 13.97 -14.75 12.20
C PHE A 75 14.62 -15.41 13.42
N ASP A 76 15.91 -15.17 13.65
CA ASP A 76 16.67 -15.78 14.74
C ASP A 76 16.11 -15.42 16.13
N TYR A 77 15.64 -14.19 16.32
CA TYR A 77 14.99 -13.76 17.56
C TYR A 77 13.72 -14.56 17.84
N TYR A 78 12.86 -14.73 16.83
CA TYR A 78 11.56 -15.37 16.99
C TYR A 78 11.65 -16.90 17.09
N LEU A 79 12.75 -17.51 16.64
CA LEU A 79 13.02 -18.94 16.90
C LEU A 79 13.13 -19.23 18.40
N VAL A 80 13.66 -18.30 19.18
CA VAL A 80 13.82 -18.43 20.63
C VAL A 80 12.62 -17.85 21.39
N ASN A 81 11.89 -16.90 20.79
CA ASN A 81 10.78 -16.17 21.41
C ASN A 81 9.47 -16.34 20.62
N LEU A 82 8.98 -17.58 20.47
CA LEU A 82 7.83 -17.90 19.62
C LEU A 82 6.54 -17.15 19.99
N THR A 83 6.31 -16.89 21.28
CA THR A 83 5.14 -16.14 21.75
C THR A 83 5.12 -14.70 21.25
N ASP A 84 6.29 -14.12 20.97
CA ASP A 84 6.41 -12.74 20.53
C ASP A 84 5.88 -12.56 19.12
N ILE A 85 5.77 -13.63 18.31
CA ILE A 85 5.15 -13.59 16.99
C ILE A 85 3.73 -13.02 17.07
N LEU A 86 2.99 -13.27 18.16
CA LEU A 86 1.61 -12.80 18.34
C LEU A 86 1.51 -11.33 18.80
N LYS A 87 2.62 -10.73 19.28
CA LYS A 87 2.65 -9.39 19.85
C LYS A 87 2.67 -8.29 18.78
N ILE A 88 1.60 -8.23 17.98
CA ILE A 88 1.45 -7.26 16.88
C ILE A 88 1.38 -5.80 17.37
N TRP A 89 1.08 -5.59 18.65
CA TRP A 89 1.04 -4.26 19.26
C TRP A 89 2.43 -3.69 19.57
N GLU A 90 3.48 -4.51 19.56
CA GLU A 90 4.88 -4.05 19.72
C GLU A 90 5.49 -3.56 18.40
N GLY A 91 4.69 -3.46 17.33
CA GLY A 91 5.16 -3.11 16.00
C GLY A 91 5.78 -4.32 15.29
N GLY A 92 6.61 -4.06 14.26
CA GLY A 92 7.24 -5.13 13.46
C GLY A 92 6.28 -5.75 12.45
N MET A 93 6.02 -5.00 11.38
CA MET A 93 5.15 -5.39 10.27
C MET A 93 5.89 -5.19 8.94
N SER A 94 5.79 -6.17 8.04
CA SER A 94 6.37 -6.13 6.70
C SER A 94 5.33 -5.73 5.67
N PHE A 95 5.61 -4.68 4.90
CA PHE A 95 4.77 -4.28 3.77
C PHE A 95 4.62 -5.42 2.75
N HIS A 96 5.74 -6.04 2.34
CA HIS A 96 5.74 -7.16 1.39
C HIS A 96 4.97 -8.37 1.94
N GLY A 97 5.10 -8.63 3.24
CA GLY A 97 4.33 -9.66 3.93
C GLY A 97 2.82 -9.39 3.86
N ALA A 98 2.40 -8.14 4.10
CA ALA A 98 0.99 -7.76 4.00
C ALA A 98 0.45 -7.91 2.57
N VAL A 99 1.22 -7.53 1.55
CA VAL A 99 0.85 -7.73 0.14
C VAL A 99 0.69 -9.22 -0.18
N ALA A 100 1.63 -10.06 0.25
CA ALA A 100 1.51 -11.52 0.10
C ALA A 100 0.26 -12.06 0.82
N GLY A 101 -0.02 -11.57 2.02
CA GLY A 101 -1.24 -11.87 2.77
C GLY A 101 -2.52 -11.52 2.02
N ILE A 102 -2.60 -10.33 1.39
CA ILE A 102 -3.74 -9.93 0.55
C ILE A 102 -3.91 -10.89 -0.63
N ILE A 103 -2.82 -11.23 -1.32
CA ILE A 103 -2.85 -12.14 -2.46
C ILE A 103 -3.36 -13.52 -2.03
N ILE A 104 -2.78 -14.09 -0.97
CA ILE A 104 -3.16 -15.40 -0.43
C ILE A 104 -4.62 -15.40 0.03
N SER A 105 -5.06 -14.39 0.80
CA SER A 105 -6.47 -14.25 1.22
C SER A 105 -7.42 -14.21 0.03
N SER A 106 -7.06 -13.51 -1.05
CA SER A 106 -7.89 -13.43 -2.25
C SER A 106 -7.94 -14.74 -3.03
N LEU A 107 -6.83 -15.48 -3.08
CA LEU A 107 -6.78 -16.82 -3.68
C LEU A 107 -7.64 -17.81 -2.89
N ILE A 108 -7.52 -17.82 -1.56
CA ILE A 108 -8.31 -18.67 -0.66
C ILE A 108 -9.79 -18.33 -0.77
N PHE A 109 -10.15 -17.05 -0.66
CA PHE A 109 -11.54 -16.61 -0.67
C PHE A 109 -12.24 -16.92 -2.00
N GLY A 110 -11.57 -16.63 -3.13
CA GLY A 110 -12.10 -16.97 -4.45
C GLY A 110 -12.30 -18.48 -4.61
N LYS A 111 -11.35 -19.30 -4.16
CA LYS A 111 -11.46 -20.77 -4.21
C LYS A 111 -12.62 -21.31 -3.37
N ILE A 112 -12.79 -20.83 -2.14
CA ILE A 112 -13.89 -21.26 -1.24
C ILE A 112 -15.24 -20.91 -1.86
N ASN A 113 -15.34 -19.75 -2.52
CA ASN A 113 -16.58 -19.24 -3.06
C ASN A 113 -16.85 -19.59 -4.53
N ASN A 114 -15.97 -20.38 -5.16
CA ASN A 114 -15.99 -20.70 -6.59
C ASN A 114 -16.06 -19.46 -7.50
N ASP A 115 -15.37 -18.39 -7.09
CA ASP A 115 -15.32 -17.09 -7.78
C ASP A 115 -13.90 -16.82 -8.30
N ASN A 116 -13.76 -15.89 -9.26
CA ASN A 116 -12.45 -15.51 -9.77
C ASN A 116 -11.70 -14.59 -8.78
N SER A 117 -10.65 -15.11 -8.15
CA SER A 117 -9.79 -14.36 -7.21
C SER A 117 -9.22 -13.06 -7.76
N PHE A 118 -8.92 -12.98 -9.06
CA PHE A 118 -8.40 -11.75 -9.67
C PHE A 118 -9.45 -10.64 -9.72
N TYR A 119 -10.74 -10.95 -9.72
CA TYR A 119 -11.80 -9.94 -9.66
C TYR A 119 -11.80 -9.25 -8.29
N TYR A 120 -11.64 -10.01 -7.21
CA TYR A 120 -11.48 -9.45 -5.86
C TYR A 120 -10.22 -8.57 -5.76
N MET A 121 -9.09 -9.05 -6.28
CA MET A 121 -7.85 -8.27 -6.31
C MET A 121 -8.00 -6.97 -7.13
N ASP A 122 -8.70 -7.01 -8.26
CA ASP A 122 -8.94 -5.81 -9.08
C ASP A 122 -9.77 -4.75 -8.35
N VAL A 123 -10.79 -5.17 -7.59
CA VAL A 123 -11.60 -4.26 -6.78
C VAL A 123 -10.74 -3.63 -5.67
N VAL A 124 -9.91 -4.43 -5.00
CA VAL A 124 -8.98 -3.93 -3.98
C VAL A 124 -7.95 -2.98 -4.60
N ALA A 125 -7.35 -3.33 -5.72
CA ALA A 125 -6.38 -2.50 -6.43
C ALA A 125 -6.98 -1.15 -6.85
N LEU A 126 -8.26 -1.12 -7.24
CA LEU A 126 -8.98 0.11 -7.59
C LEU A 126 -9.07 1.09 -6.42
N VAL A 127 -9.23 0.60 -5.18
CA VAL A 127 -9.38 1.44 -3.99
C VAL A 127 -8.12 1.55 -3.13
N ALA A 128 -7.11 0.72 -3.37
CA ALA A 128 -5.82 0.75 -2.67
C ALA A 128 -5.17 2.14 -2.61
N PRO A 129 -5.22 2.98 -3.67
CA PRO A 129 -4.63 4.33 -3.60
C PRO A 129 -5.21 5.21 -2.49
N ILE A 130 -6.44 4.97 -2.03
CA ILE A 130 -7.04 5.70 -0.91
C ILE A 130 -6.30 5.38 0.39
N GLY A 131 -6.03 4.10 0.64
CA GLY A 131 -5.24 3.67 1.79
C GLY A 131 -3.80 4.18 1.71
N ILE A 132 -3.20 4.16 0.50
CA ILE A 132 -1.86 4.71 0.27
C ILE A 132 -1.84 6.21 0.59
N PHE A 133 -2.81 6.99 0.09
CA PHE A 133 -2.92 8.42 0.38
C PHE A 133 -2.91 8.68 1.89
N PHE A 134 -3.82 8.07 2.65
CA PHE A 134 -3.88 8.29 4.10
C PHE A 134 -2.62 7.80 4.82
N GLY A 135 -2.05 6.67 4.40
CA GLY A 135 -0.78 6.17 4.94
C GLY A 135 0.37 7.16 4.74
N ARG A 136 0.48 7.77 3.55
CA ARG A 136 1.50 8.79 3.27
C ARG A 136 1.27 10.09 4.04
N ILE A 137 0.02 10.49 4.25
CA ILE A 137 -0.29 11.60 5.15
C ILE A 137 0.14 11.25 6.59
N ALA A 138 -0.12 10.04 7.07
CA ALA A 138 0.35 9.61 8.39
C ALA A 138 1.89 9.59 8.49
N ASN A 139 2.62 9.14 7.45
CA ASN A 139 4.08 9.24 7.42
C ASN A 139 4.56 10.69 7.53
N PHE A 140 3.89 11.62 6.83
CA PHE A 140 4.21 13.05 6.94
C PHE A 140 3.99 13.57 8.36
N LEU A 141 2.84 13.26 8.99
CA LEU A 141 2.55 13.68 10.37
C LEU A 141 3.55 13.09 11.38
N ASN A 142 3.99 11.85 11.17
CA ASN A 142 4.95 11.18 12.04
C ASN A 142 6.42 11.54 11.78
N SER A 143 6.72 12.44 10.84
CA SER A 143 8.10 12.75 10.42
C SER A 143 8.90 11.53 9.94
N GLU A 144 8.25 10.59 9.25
CA GLU A 144 8.85 9.35 8.75
C GLU A 144 8.94 9.33 7.21
N LEU A 145 9.93 8.63 6.65
CA LEU A 145 10.10 8.46 5.20
C LEU A 145 10.22 9.78 4.41
N TYR A 146 10.83 10.79 5.03
CA TYR A 146 11.08 12.09 4.44
C TYR A 146 12.12 12.05 3.32
N GLY A 147 12.23 13.16 2.59
CA GLY A 147 13.09 13.27 1.44
C GLY A 147 14.53 13.67 1.72
N THR A 148 15.30 13.73 0.64
CA THR A 148 16.65 14.30 0.63
C THR A 148 16.62 15.79 0.94
N THR A 149 17.78 16.32 1.35
CA THR A 149 17.94 17.75 1.64
C THR A 149 17.75 18.58 0.38
N THR A 150 17.12 19.75 0.50
CA THR A 150 16.75 20.56 -0.65
C THR A 150 16.54 22.03 -0.29
N SER A 151 16.56 22.90 -1.30
CA SER A 151 16.35 24.35 -1.18
C SER A 151 15.08 24.84 -1.89
N VAL A 152 14.23 23.93 -2.40
CA VAL A 152 12.97 24.30 -3.05
C VAL A 152 12.04 25.08 -2.11
N PRO A 153 11.19 26.00 -2.61
CA PRO A 153 10.43 26.91 -1.75
C PRO A 153 9.36 26.20 -0.89
N TRP A 154 8.94 24.99 -1.26
CA TRP A 154 8.02 24.14 -0.50
C TRP A 154 8.72 23.09 0.39
N ALA A 155 10.03 23.25 0.65
CA ALA A 155 10.76 22.37 1.56
C ALA A 155 10.18 22.42 2.98
N VAL A 156 10.26 21.28 3.67
CA VAL A 156 9.75 21.09 5.03
C VAL A 156 10.92 20.77 5.97
N LYS A 157 10.89 21.35 7.17
CA LYS A 157 11.76 20.98 8.29
C LYS A 157 11.04 19.98 9.20
N PHE A 158 11.60 18.80 9.36
CA PHE A 158 11.08 17.76 10.26
C PHE A 158 11.85 17.81 11.57
N ILE A 159 11.46 18.70 12.49
CA ILE A 159 12.28 19.09 13.65
C ILE A 159 12.44 17.98 14.69
N GLN A 160 11.58 16.96 14.65
CA GLN A 160 11.73 15.74 15.45
C GLN A 160 12.89 14.86 14.99
N ILE A 161 13.41 15.10 13.79
CA ILE A 161 14.51 14.35 13.19
C ILE A 161 15.78 15.20 13.14
N ASP A 162 15.72 16.34 12.45
CA ASP A 162 16.84 17.27 12.30
C ASP A 162 16.35 18.69 11.94
N ASN A 163 17.28 19.64 11.81
CA ASN A 163 16.96 21.03 11.45
C ASN A 163 17.19 21.32 9.95
N LEU A 164 17.21 20.29 9.09
CA LEU A 164 17.49 20.41 7.67
C LEU A 164 16.19 20.63 6.86
N SER A 165 16.31 21.40 5.79
CA SER A 165 15.24 21.56 4.79
C SER A 165 15.21 20.33 3.88
N ARG A 166 14.08 19.63 3.81
CA ARG A 166 13.94 18.38 3.06
C ARG A 166 12.73 18.39 2.13
N HIS A 167 12.79 17.60 1.07
CA HIS A 167 11.60 17.34 0.27
C HIS A 167 10.56 16.62 1.15
N PRO A 168 9.30 17.08 1.20
CA PRO A 168 8.22 16.30 1.79
C PRO A 168 7.80 15.17 0.84
N SER A 169 8.68 14.20 0.60
CA SER A 169 8.46 13.07 -0.33
C SER A 169 7.15 12.35 -0.07
N GLN A 170 6.75 12.24 1.21
CA GLN A 170 5.47 11.64 1.60
C GLN A 170 4.27 12.35 0.96
N LEU A 171 4.31 13.69 0.83
CA LEU A 171 3.23 14.44 0.18
C LEU A 171 3.23 14.24 -1.34
N TYR A 172 4.41 14.05 -1.95
CA TYR A 172 4.48 13.68 -3.37
C TYR A 172 3.90 12.28 -3.59
N GLU A 173 4.25 11.33 -2.72
CA GLU A 173 3.72 9.96 -2.74
C GLU A 173 2.21 9.95 -2.50
N ALA A 174 1.71 10.71 -1.52
CA ALA A 174 0.26 10.87 -1.29
C ALA A 174 -0.45 11.37 -2.55
N PHE A 175 0.13 12.37 -3.23
CA PHE A 175 -0.45 12.93 -4.43
C PHE A 175 -0.42 11.95 -5.61
N PHE A 176 0.74 11.39 -5.97
CA PHE A 176 0.89 10.55 -7.16
C PHE A 176 0.43 9.11 -6.93
N GLU A 177 0.91 8.44 -5.87
CA GLU A 177 0.55 7.05 -5.55
C GLU A 177 -0.87 6.96 -4.97
N GLY A 178 -1.42 8.06 -4.44
CA GLY A 178 -2.78 8.13 -3.93
C GLY A 178 -3.77 8.75 -4.92
N ILE A 179 -3.77 10.08 -5.05
CA ILE A 179 -4.80 10.81 -5.79
C ILE A 179 -4.71 10.55 -7.30
N VAL A 180 -3.54 10.76 -7.92
CA VAL A 180 -3.36 10.60 -9.37
C VAL A 180 -3.58 9.15 -9.77
N LEU A 181 -3.00 8.20 -9.04
CA LEU A 181 -3.21 6.78 -9.29
C LEU A 181 -4.70 6.40 -9.18
N PHE A 182 -5.42 6.90 -8.17
CA PHE A 182 -6.87 6.65 -8.05
C PHE A 182 -7.63 7.16 -9.29
N VAL A 183 -7.34 8.37 -9.76
CA VAL A 183 -7.98 8.95 -10.95
C VAL A 183 -7.68 8.13 -12.21
N ILE A 184 -6.43 7.65 -12.37
CA ILE A 184 -6.05 6.76 -13.48
C ILE A 184 -6.83 5.45 -13.43
N LEU A 185 -6.95 4.82 -12.26
CA LEU A 185 -7.70 3.58 -12.12
C LEU A 185 -9.21 3.78 -12.30
N LEU A 186 -9.75 4.93 -11.87
CA LEU A 186 -11.13 5.31 -12.18
C LEU A 186 -11.37 5.43 -13.68
N TYR A 187 -10.43 6.00 -14.44
CA TYR A 187 -10.51 6.03 -15.89
C TYR A 187 -10.60 4.62 -16.48
N PHE A 188 -9.75 3.69 -16.04
CA PHE A 188 -9.79 2.30 -16.50
C PHE A 188 -11.04 1.53 -16.05
N TYR A 189 -11.55 1.80 -14.85
CA TYR A 189 -12.83 1.29 -14.39
C TYR A 189 -13.97 1.76 -15.31
N LYS A 190 -14.01 3.05 -15.68
CA LYS A 190 -15.03 3.60 -16.60
C LYS A 190 -14.94 2.97 -18.00
N LYS A 191 -13.74 2.58 -18.44
CA LYS A 191 -13.52 1.76 -19.65
C LYS A 191 -13.94 0.29 -19.50
N GLN A 192 -14.62 -0.08 -18.42
CA GLN A 192 -15.16 -1.41 -18.15
C GLN A 192 -14.08 -2.49 -17.96
N TYR A 193 -12.83 -2.11 -17.67
CA TYR A 193 -11.76 -3.09 -17.51
C TYR A 193 -11.87 -3.94 -16.25
N LEU A 194 -12.70 -3.56 -15.28
CA LEU A 194 -13.04 -4.40 -14.13
C LEU A 194 -13.76 -5.71 -14.54
N LYS A 195 -14.37 -5.76 -15.74
CA LYS A 195 -14.99 -6.98 -16.28
C LYS A 195 -13.96 -8.02 -16.74
N ILE A 196 -12.68 -7.68 -16.76
CA ILE A 196 -11.59 -8.54 -17.22
C ILE A 196 -10.66 -8.78 -16.01
N PRO A 197 -10.88 -9.88 -15.27
CA PRO A 197 -10.16 -10.12 -14.02
C PRO A 197 -8.64 -10.10 -14.18
N GLY A 198 -7.98 -9.28 -13.36
CA GLY A 198 -6.54 -9.08 -13.27
C GLY A 198 -6.05 -7.80 -13.98
N LYS A 199 -6.92 -7.13 -14.74
CA LYS A 199 -6.51 -6.01 -15.59
C LYS A 199 -6.36 -4.71 -14.80
N ILE A 200 -7.26 -4.44 -13.86
CA ILE A 200 -7.13 -3.27 -12.97
C ILE A 200 -5.93 -3.44 -12.04
N SER A 201 -5.69 -4.65 -11.53
CA SER A 201 -4.49 -4.98 -10.76
C SER A 201 -3.22 -4.76 -11.57
N GLY A 202 -3.21 -5.15 -12.85
CA GLY A 202 -2.10 -4.88 -13.77
C GLY A 202 -1.82 -3.39 -13.95
N PHE A 203 -2.87 -2.58 -14.17
CA PHE A 203 -2.73 -1.12 -14.24
C PHE A 203 -2.24 -0.52 -12.92
N PHE A 204 -2.77 -0.97 -11.78
CA PHE A 204 -2.32 -0.53 -10.47
C PHE A 204 -0.82 -0.78 -10.30
N LEU A 205 -0.35 -2.02 -10.52
CA LEU A 205 1.07 -2.37 -10.39
C LEU A 205 1.93 -1.54 -11.33
N PHE A 206 1.54 -1.40 -12.58
CA PHE A 206 2.30 -0.64 -13.57
C PHE A 206 2.44 0.84 -13.20
N PHE A 207 1.33 1.53 -12.94
CA PHE A 207 1.37 2.97 -12.66
C PHE A 207 1.91 3.28 -11.26
N TYR A 208 1.55 2.50 -10.24
CA TYR A 208 2.11 2.65 -8.89
C TYR A 208 3.63 2.53 -8.94
N SER A 209 4.16 1.51 -9.62
CA SER A 209 5.60 1.30 -9.68
C SER A 209 6.34 2.35 -10.50
N ILE A 210 5.72 2.94 -11.53
CA ILE A 210 6.31 4.10 -12.22
C ILE A 210 6.41 5.30 -11.28
N PHE A 211 5.33 5.64 -10.57
CA PHE A 211 5.35 6.74 -9.61
C PHE A 211 6.36 6.48 -8.50
N ARG A 212 6.37 5.26 -7.96
CA ARG A 212 7.32 4.85 -6.93
C ARG A 212 8.76 5.02 -7.38
N PHE A 213 9.10 4.53 -8.58
CA PHE A 213 10.44 4.63 -9.13
C PHE A 213 10.91 6.09 -9.26
N ILE A 214 10.04 6.97 -9.74
CA ILE A 214 10.34 8.41 -9.92
C ILE A 214 10.45 9.12 -8.56
N LEU A 215 9.53 8.86 -7.63
CA LEU A 215 9.48 9.57 -6.36
C LEU A 215 10.63 9.18 -5.42
N GLU A 216 11.16 7.97 -5.58
CA GLU A 216 12.28 7.48 -4.80
C GLU A 216 13.56 8.33 -5.00
N PHE A 217 13.71 9.04 -6.14
CA PHE A 217 14.82 9.99 -6.33
C PHE A 217 14.76 11.21 -5.39
N PHE A 218 13.58 11.53 -4.85
CA PHE A 218 13.40 12.61 -3.88
C PHE A 218 13.44 12.09 -2.43
N ARG A 219 13.43 10.76 -2.24
CA ARG A 219 13.34 10.12 -0.93
C ARG A 219 14.74 9.93 -0.36
N ALA A 220 14.90 10.13 0.95
CA ALA A 220 16.15 9.76 1.61
C ALA A 220 16.25 8.22 1.62
N PRO A 221 17.40 7.63 1.25
CA PRO A 221 17.57 6.18 1.26
C PRO A 221 17.44 5.65 2.69
N ASP A 222 16.84 4.47 2.83
CA ASP A 222 16.69 3.84 4.14
C ASP A 222 18.07 3.58 4.77
N THR A 223 18.27 4.01 6.02
CA THR A 223 19.59 4.04 6.69
C THR A 223 20.27 2.67 6.75
N GLN A 224 19.48 1.59 6.77
CA GLN A 224 19.96 0.22 6.87
C GLN A 224 20.46 -0.37 5.53
N LEU A 225 19.92 0.11 4.40
CA LEU A 225 20.21 -0.47 3.08
C LEU A 225 21.05 0.47 2.20
N GLY A 226 20.86 1.79 2.34
CA GLY A 226 21.50 2.77 1.47
C GLY A 226 21.15 2.58 -0.01
N TYR A 227 22.11 2.89 -0.87
CA TYR A 227 22.02 2.60 -2.30
C TYR A 227 22.59 1.21 -2.60
N LEU A 228 21.92 0.49 -3.50
CA LEU A 228 22.25 -0.87 -3.92
C LEU A 228 22.88 -0.84 -5.33
N ILE A 229 22.73 -1.93 -6.07
CA ILE A 229 23.29 -2.14 -7.41
C ILE A 229 22.89 -0.99 -8.34
N PHE A 230 23.84 -0.50 -9.14
CA PHE A 230 23.68 0.64 -10.07
C PHE A 230 23.29 1.97 -9.42
N GLY A 231 23.42 2.11 -8.10
CA GLY A 231 23.03 3.33 -7.38
C GLY A 231 21.52 3.45 -7.18
N PHE A 232 20.76 2.37 -7.37
CA PHE A 232 19.33 2.34 -7.11
C PHE A 232 19.00 1.98 -5.66
N THR A 233 17.91 2.50 -5.13
CA THR A 233 17.38 2.03 -3.84
C THR A 233 16.63 0.71 -4.03
N MET A 234 16.36 0.01 -2.92
CA MET A 234 15.51 -1.19 -2.94
C MET A 234 14.12 -0.91 -3.53
N GLY A 235 13.55 0.27 -3.24
CA GLY A 235 12.26 0.70 -3.78
C GLY A 235 12.26 0.79 -5.31
N GLN A 236 13.34 1.29 -5.91
CA GLN A 236 13.50 1.36 -7.37
C GLN A 236 13.63 -0.03 -8.00
N ILE A 237 14.43 -0.92 -7.41
CA ILE A 237 14.60 -2.29 -7.93
C ILE A 237 13.27 -3.05 -7.93
N ILE A 238 12.53 -3.00 -6.82
CA ILE A 238 11.20 -3.63 -6.71
C ILE A 238 10.23 -3.02 -7.74
N SER A 239 10.30 -1.71 -7.93
CA SER A 239 9.45 -1.02 -8.90
C SER A 239 9.69 -1.51 -10.34
N ILE A 240 10.94 -1.75 -10.75
CA ILE A 240 11.23 -2.30 -12.08
C ILE A 240 10.58 -3.67 -12.26
N ILE A 241 10.68 -4.55 -11.25
CA ILE A 241 10.08 -5.89 -11.30
C ILE A 241 8.56 -5.77 -11.44
N PHE A 242 7.92 -4.91 -10.64
CA PHE A 242 6.46 -4.75 -10.68
C PHE A 242 5.94 -4.01 -11.91
N ILE A 243 6.74 -3.15 -12.57
CA ILE A 243 6.41 -2.62 -13.89
C ILE A 243 6.27 -3.77 -14.89
N ILE A 244 7.22 -4.71 -14.90
CA ILE A 244 7.20 -5.87 -15.82
C ILE A 244 6.02 -6.77 -15.53
N VAL A 245 5.76 -7.08 -14.25
CA VAL A 245 4.62 -7.92 -13.83
C VAL A 245 3.29 -7.25 -14.19
N GLY A 246 3.15 -5.95 -13.90
CA GLY A 246 1.96 -5.17 -14.23
C GLY A 246 1.70 -5.13 -15.73
N LEU A 247 2.73 -4.86 -16.53
CA LEU A 247 2.63 -4.87 -18.00
C LEU A 247 2.24 -6.25 -18.54
N SER A 248 2.84 -7.31 -18.01
CA SER A 248 2.52 -8.69 -18.37
C SER A 248 1.03 -9.00 -18.10
N LEU A 249 0.51 -8.64 -16.93
CA LEU A 249 -0.91 -8.81 -16.60
C LEU A 249 -1.84 -8.04 -17.54
N ILE A 250 -1.47 -6.82 -17.92
CA ILE A 250 -2.25 -6.00 -18.86
C ILE A 250 -2.31 -6.67 -20.25
N LEU A 251 -1.18 -7.16 -20.76
CA LEU A 251 -1.08 -7.74 -22.10
C LEU A 251 -1.76 -9.11 -22.18
N PHE A 252 -1.44 -10.04 -21.28
CA PHE A 252 -1.99 -11.41 -21.33
C PHE A 252 -3.52 -11.45 -21.18
N LYS A 253 -4.11 -10.50 -20.44
CA LYS A 253 -5.57 -10.44 -20.27
C LYS A 253 -6.30 -9.79 -21.46
N ASN A 254 -5.59 -9.11 -22.37
CA ASN A 254 -6.18 -8.57 -23.61
C ASN A 254 -6.40 -9.66 -24.66
N GLU A 255 -5.44 -10.57 -24.78
CA GLU A 255 -5.45 -11.64 -25.79
C GLU A 255 -6.63 -12.62 -25.57
N ILE A 256 -6.95 -12.93 -24.31
CA ILE A 256 -8.07 -13.82 -23.95
C ILE A 256 -9.44 -13.27 -24.42
N ILE A 257 -9.58 -11.94 -24.54
CA ILE A 257 -10.82 -11.31 -25.01
C ILE A 257 -10.93 -11.39 -26.54
N GLN A 258 -9.80 -11.29 -27.24
CA GLN A 258 -9.79 -11.36 -28.71
C GLN A 258 -10.00 -12.80 -29.22
N GLN A 259 -9.81 -13.80 -28.36
CA GLN A 259 -10.00 -15.23 -28.68
C GLN A 259 -11.40 -15.76 -28.32
N ARG A 260 -12.32 -14.93 -27.82
CA ARG A 260 -13.72 -15.28 -27.52
C ARG A 260 -14.67 -14.49 -28.41
#